data_AF-K2J2W8-F1
#
_entry.id   AF-K2J2W8-F1
#
_cell.length_a   1.000
_cell.length_b   1.000
_cell.length_c   1.000
_cell.angle_alpha   90.00
_cell.angle_beta   90.00
_cell.angle_gamma   90.00
#
_symmetry.space_group_name_H-M   'P 1'
#
loop_
_entity.id
_entity.type
_entity.pdbx_description
1 polymer ?
#
loop_
_entity_poly.entity_id
_entity_poly.type
_entity_poly.pdbx_seq_one_letter_code
_entity_poly.pdbx_strand_id
1 'polypeptide(L)'
;MIKLALLLLAVAAGIVLAWWLLCFFKYRLLKRPAVVVIQGVVTYRISDLSWSNRQRFESLMGGRKLVLEGQGPFFVASRDYAKWHPEGPLALAKKKVAMSVTLEVHPLLLGGWSRARLVFAEQINQPPTLLK
;
A
#
# COMPACT_ATOMS: atom_id res chain seq x y z
N MET A 1 -13.15 40.93 8.64
CA MET A 1 -12.24 40.02 7.89
C MET A 1 -11.76 38.83 8.74
N ILE A 2 -11.26 39.02 9.97
CA ILE A 2 -10.73 37.94 10.83
C ILE A 2 -11.77 36.81 11.10
N LYS A 3 -13.03 37.15 11.39
CA LYS A 3 -14.09 36.16 11.65
C LYS A 3 -14.40 35.26 10.43
N LEU A 4 -14.34 35.80 9.22
CA LEU A 4 -14.56 35.04 7.98
C LEU A 4 -13.40 34.06 7.73
N ALA A 5 -12.16 34.51 7.95
CA ALA A 5 -10.98 33.65 7.82
C ALA A 5 -11.01 32.48 8.83
N LEU A 6 -11.39 32.75 10.09
CA LEU A 6 -11.56 31.73 11.12
C LEU A 6 -12.65 30.71 10.75
N LEU A 7 -13.78 31.17 10.22
CA LEU A 7 -14.86 30.29 9.77
C LEU A 7 -14.39 29.38 8.62
N LEU A 8 -13.71 29.93 7.61
CA LEU A 8 -13.19 29.15 6.49
C LEU A 8 -12.18 28.08 6.96
N LEU A 9 -11.31 28.43 7.91
CA LEU A 9 -10.35 27.50 8.48
C LEU A 9 -11.04 26.37 9.26
N ALA A 10 -12.08 26.68 10.04
CA ALA A 10 -12.86 25.68 10.76
C ALA A 10 -13.57 24.71 9.79
N VAL A 11 -14.16 25.22 8.71
CA VAL A 11 -14.80 24.39 7.67
C VAL A 11 -13.78 23.47 6.99
N ALA A 12 -12.62 24.01 6.59
CA ALA A 12 -11.56 23.21 5.98
C ALA A 12 -11.06 22.09 6.92
N ALA A 13 -10.86 22.41 8.20
CA ALA A 13 -10.47 21.44 9.21
C ALA A 13 -11.53 20.33 9.38
N GLY A 14 -12.82 20.69 9.40
CA GLY A 14 -13.92 19.74 9.46
C GLY A 14 -13.95 18.77 8.28
N ILE A 15 -13.72 19.27 7.06
CA ILE A 15 -13.66 18.43 5.84
C ILE A 15 -12.50 17.43 5.92
N VAL A 16 -11.31 17.88 6.34
CA VAL A 16 -10.13 17.02 6.49
C VAL A 16 -10.38 15.94 7.54
N LEU A 17 -10.97 16.30 8.68
CA LEU A 17 -11.31 15.36 9.75
C LEU A 17 -12.34 14.32 9.28
N ALA A 18 -13.40 14.74 8.58
CA ALA A 18 -14.41 13.85 8.03
C ALA A 18 -13.80 12.86 7.02
N TRP A 19 -12.94 13.35 6.11
CA TRP A 19 -12.22 12.51 5.16
C TRP A 19 -11.34 11.47 5.87
N TRP A 20 -10.62 11.88 6.93
CA TRP A 20 -9.77 10.99 7.71
C TRP A 20 -10.57 9.89 8.41
N LEU A 21 -11.69 10.24 9.05
CA LEU A 21 -12.59 9.28 9.70
C LEU A 21 -13.17 8.27 8.71
N LEU A 22 -13.63 8.72 7.54
CA LEU A 22 -14.13 7.84 6.49
C LEU A 22 -13.06 6.84 6.01
N CYS A 23 -11.83 7.32 5.80
CA CYS A 23 -10.72 6.45 5.44
C CYS A 23 -10.37 5.47 6.56
N PHE A 24 -10.37 5.92 7.82
CA PHE A 24 -10.09 5.07 8.98
C PHE A 24 -11.09 3.92 9.06
N PHE A 25 -12.40 4.20 9.04
CA PHE A 25 -13.41 3.15 9.10
C PHE A 25 -13.36 2.22 7.89
N LYS A 26 -13.13 2.75 6.68
CA LYS A 26 -13.05 1.94 5.47
C LYS A 26 -11.84 1.03 5.41
N TYR A 27 -10.68 1.49 5.89
CA TYR A 27 -9.40 0.80 5.69
C TYR A 27 -8.82 0.16 6.96
N ARG A 28 -9.48 0.27 8.12
CA ARG A 28 -9.02 -0.34 9.39
C ARG A 28 -10.00 -1.33 10.01
N LEU A 29 -11.28 -1.30 9.65
CA LEU A 29 -12.25 -2.25 10.20
C LEU A 29 -12.10 -3.65 9.59
N LEU A 30 -11.65 -4.60 10.40
CA LEU A 30 -11.41 -5.98 9.99
C LEU A 30 -12.67 -6.83 10.03
N LYS A 31 -12.83 -7.71 9.04
CA LYS A 31 -13.80 -8.80 9.08
C LYS A 31 -13.20 -9.94 9.91
N ARG A 32 -13.60 -10.03 11.18
CA ARG A 32 -13.15 -11.10 12.10
C ARG A 32 -13.50 -12.50 11.56
N PRO A 33 -12.73 -13.56 11.91
CA PRO A 33 -11.31 -13.63 12.24
C PRO A 33 -10.52 -14.33 11.11
N ALA A 34 -10.70 -13.89 9.86
CA ALA A 34 -9.99 -14.50 8.74
C ALA A 34 -8.58 -13.89 8.61
N VAL A 35 -7.55 -14.74 8.64
CA VAL A 35 -6.22 -14.40 8.12
C VAL A 35 -6.10 -15.11 6.78
N VAL A 36 -5.67 -14.39 5.76
CA VAL A 36 -5.39 -14.94 4.44
C VAL A 36 -3.91 -14.76 4.17
N VAL A 37 -3.26 -15.86 3.83
CA VAL A 37 -1.87 -15.86 3.39
C VAL A 37 -1.86 -15.79 1.88
N ILE A 38 -1.12 -14.82 1.35
CA ILE A 38 -1.01 -14.56 -0.08
C ILE A 38 0.45 -14.61 -0.45
N GLN A 39 0.78 -15.48 -1.39
CA GLN A 39 2.11 -15.56 -1.98
C GLN A 39 2.06 -15.03 -3.41
N GLY A 40 3.11 -14.34 -3.84
CA GLY A 40 3.23 -13.89 -5.21
C GLY A 40 4.53 -13.19 -5.52
N VAL A 41 4.72 -12.93 -6.81
CA VAL A 41 5.90 -12.24 -7.35
C VAL A 41 5.63 -10.74 -7.37
N VAL A 42 6.57 -9.96 -6.88
CA VAL A 42 6.49 -8.50 -6.86
C VAL A 42 6.56 -7.95 -8.28
N THR A 43 5.58 -7.14 -8.63
CA THR A 43 5.57 -6.31 -9.83
C THR A 43 6.10 -4.91 -9.50
N TYR A 44 7.08 -4.44 -10.26
CA TYR A 44 7.70 -3.14 -10.05
C TYR A 44 7.12 -2.10 -11.01
N ARG A 45 6.84 -0.91 -10.50
CA ARG A 45 6.47 0.24 -11.33
C ARG A 45 7.66 1.18 -11.45
N ILE A 46 7.92 1.65 -12.67
CA ILE A 46 8.95 2.67 -12.90
C ILE A 46 8.45 4.04 -12.40
N SER A 47 7.15 4.32 -12.59
CA SER A 47 6.49 5.49 -12.04
C SER A 47 5.10 5.13 -11.52
N ASP A 48 4.68 5.70 -10.39
CA ASP A 48 3.31 5.55 -9.87
C ASP A 48 2.64 6.92 -9.84
N LEU A 49 2.04 7.29 -10.98
CA LEU A 49 1.42 8.61 -11.17
C LEU A 49 -0.01 8.70 -10.57
N SER A 50 -0.65 7.56 -10.28
CA SER A 50 -2.02 7.55 -9.75
C SER A 50 -2.05 7.41 -8.22
N TRP A 51 -2.55 8.45 -7.55
CA TRP A 51 -2.72 8.47 -6.10
C TRP A 51 -4.19 8.28 -5.72
N SER A 52 -4.57 7.05 -5.37
CA SER A 52 -5.90 6.78 -4.79
C SER A 52 -6.02 7.34 -3.36
N ASN A 53 -7.25 7.57 -2.88
CA ASN A 53 -7.50 7.95 -1.49
C ASN A 53 -6.87 6.96 -0.49
N ARG A 54 -6.93 5.66 -0.81
CA ARG A 54 -6.29 4.61 -0.03
C ARG A 54 -4.77 4.78 0.01
N GLN A 55 -4.15 5.08 -1.12
CA GLN A 55 -2.70 5.28 -1.20
C GLN A 55 -2.25 6.50 -0.39
N ARG A 56 -2.99 7.62 -0.46
CA ARG A 56 -2.72 8.80 0.39
C ARG A 56 -2.82 8.44 1.88
N PHE A 57 -3.93 7.80 2.27
CA PHE A 57 -4.16 7.41 3.65
C PHE A 57 -3.08 6.44 4.16
N GLU A 58 -2.76 5.40 3.41
CA GLU A 58 -1.73 4.43 3.81
C GLU A 58 -0.34 5.06 3.84
N SER A 59 0.04 5.91 2.88
CA SER A 59 1.32 6.63 2.91
C SER A 59 1.47 7.48 4.18
N LEU A 60 0.41 8.20 4.60
CA LEU A 60 0.40 8.94 5.86
C LEU A 60 0.55 8.03 7.09
N MET A 61 0.04 6.80 7.02
CA MET A 61 0.19 5.77 8.05
C MET A 61 1.49 4.94 7.90
N GLY A 62 2.43 5.42 7.08
CA GLY A 62 3.73 4.80 6.82
C GLY A 62 3.67 3.53 5.96
N GLY A 63 2.58 3.32 5.22
CA GLY A 63 2.38 2.20 4.29
C GLY A 63 3.02 2.46 2.93
N ARG A 64 3.59 1.42 2.33
CA ARG A 64 4.07 1.43 0.95
C ARG A 64 3.29 0.41 0.13
N LYS A 65 2.95 0.81 -1.09
CA LYS A 65 2.23 -0.02 -2.04
C LYS A 65 3.15 -1.11 -2.58
N LEU A 66 2.70 -2.35 -2.51
CA LEU A 66 3.32 -3.54 -3.07
C LEU A 66 2.30 -4.17 -4.01
N VAL A 67 2.69 -4.41 -5.26
CA VAL A 67 1.81 -5.04 -6.27
C VAL A 67 2.35 -6.43 -6.54
N LEU A 68 1.48 -7.43 -6.50
CA LEU A 68 1.80 -8.79 -6.89
C LEU A 68 1.27 -9.07 -8.30
N GLU A 69 1.99 -9.90 -9.04
CA GLU A 69 1.57 -10.32 -10.37
C GLU A 69 0.19 -10.99 -10.34
N GLY A 70 -0.71 -10.56 -11.23
CA GLY A 70 -2.08 -11.06 -11.30
C GLY A 70 -2.97 -10.70 -10.10
N GLN A 71 -2.51 -9.86 -9.18
CA GLN A 71 -3.25 -9.51 -7.97
C GLN A 71 -3.32 -8.00 -7.72
N GLY A 72 -4.18 -7.60 -6.78
CA GLY A 72 -4.39 -6.21 -6.41
C GLY A 72 -3.23 -5.59 -5.62
N PRO A 73 -3.24 -4.26 -5.43
CA PRO A 73 -2.25 -3.58 -4.61
C PRO A 73 -2.45 -3.90 -3.13
N PHE A 74 -1.38 -4.31 -2.49
CA PHE A 74 -1.24 -4.45 -1.05
C PHE A 74 -0.48 -3.26 -0.47
N PHE A 75 -0.65 -3.01 0.83
CA PHE A 75 0.09 -1.96 1.52
C PHE A 75 0.87 -2.59 2.67
N VAL A 76 2.19 -2.50 2.62
CA VAL A 76 3.12 -3.07 3.60
C VAL A 76 3.74 -1.95 4.43
N ALA A 77 4.27 -2.23 5.61
CA ALA A 77 4.98 -1.22 6.39
C ALA A 77 6.23 -0.70 5.66
N SER A 78 6.49 0.62 5.71
CA SER A 78 7.66 1.22 5.05
C SER A 78 8.99 0.70 5.57
N ARG A 79 9.04 0.27 6.83
CA ARG A 79 10.24 -0.38 7.41
C ARG A 79 10.62 -1.69 6.70
N ASP A 80 9.65 -2.36 6.07
CA ASP A 80 9.87 -3.61 5.36
C ASP A 80 10.17 -3.37 3.87
N TYR A 81 10.19 -2.11 3.41
CA TYR A 81 10.40 -1.76 2.01
C TYR A 81 11.70 -2.34 1.43
N ALA A 82 12.81 -2.21 2.16
CA ALA A 82 14.11 -2.72 1.73
C ALA A 82 14.12 -4.26 1.56
N LYS A 83 13.22 -4.99 2.23
CA LYS A 83 13.16 -6.46 2.16
C LYS A 83 12.62 -6.96 0.83
N TRP A 84 11.66 -6.27 0.23
CA TRP A 84 11.03 -6.67 -1.04
C TRP A 84 11.39 -5.74 -2.21
N HIS A 85 12.10 -4.65 -1.93
CA HIS A 85 12.60 -3.71 -2.92
C HIS A 85 14.07 -3.33 -2.64
N PRO A 86 15.00 -4.30 -2.66
CA PRO A 86 16.39 -4.09 -2.26
C PRO A 86 17.16 -3.17 -3.23
N GLU A 87 16.79 -3.20 -4.51
CA GLU A 87 17.44 -2.40 -5.57
C GLU A 87 16.38 -1.73 -6.45
N GLY A 88 16.80 -0.79 -7.31
CA GLY A 88 15.91 -0.15 -8.27
C GLY A 88 15.34 -1.16 -9.30
N PRO A 89 14.13 -0.93 -9.85
CA PRO A 89 13.50 -1.85 -10.81
C PRO A 89 14.39 -2.13 -12.04
N LEU A 90 15.12 -1.12 -12.50
CA LEU A 90 16.05 -1.23 -13.63
C LEU A 90 17.29 -2.07 -13.30
N ALA A 91 17.76 -2.04 -12.05
CA ALA A 91 18.89 -2.86 -11.61
C ALA A 91 18.49 -4.34 -11.51
N LEU A 92 17.30 -4.62 -10.95
CA LEU A 92 16.72 -5.96 -10.90
C LEU A 92 16.48 -6.51 -12.31
N ALA A 93 16.01 -5.69 -13.25
CA ALA A 93 15.83 -6.08 -14.64
C ALA A 93 17.15 -6.46 -15.33
N LYS A 94 18.23 -5.71 -15.08
CA LYS A 94 19.58 -6.04 -15.58
C LYS A 94 20.08 -7.38 -15.03
N LYS A 95 19.81 -7.66 -13.75
CA LYS A 95 20.20 -8.91 -13.08
C LYS A 95 19.29 -10.09 -13.41
N LYS A 96 18.13 -9.86 -14.04
CA LYS A 96 17.09 -10.86 -14.31
C LYS A 96 16.62 -11.57 -13.03
N VAL A 97 16.47 -10.80 -11.95
CA VAL A 97 16.00 -11.29 -10.64
C VAL A 97 14.69 -10.61 -10.29
N ALA A 98 13.76 -11.36 -9.70
CA ALA A 98 12.52 -10.86 -9.13
C ALA A 98 12.44 -11.19 -7.64
N MET A 99 11.46 -10.61 -6.95
CA MET A 99 11.21 -10.89 -5.54
C MET A 99 9.91 -11.69 -5.41
N SER A 100 9.95 -12.83 -4.73
CA SER A 100 8.78 -13.57 -4.27
C SER A 100 8.53 -13.17 -2.82
N VAL A 101 7.28 -12.88 -2.48
CA VAL A 101 6.91 -12.47 -1.12
C VAL A 101 5.68 -13.22 -0.63
N THR A 102 5.66 -13.44 0.68
CA THR A 102 4.52 -14.00 1.40
C THR A 102 3.96 -12.94 2.33
N LEU A 103 2.68 -12.65 2.16
CA LEU A 103 1.93 -11.63 2.88
C LEU A 103 0.84 -12.26 3.73
N GLU A 104 0.71 -11.80 4.96
CA GLU A 104 -0.47 -12.02 5.79
C GLU A 104 -1.39 -10.80 5.68
N VAL A 105 -2.65 -11.02 5.31
CA VAL A 105 -3.67 -9.98 5.21
C VAL A 105 -4.94 -10.39 5.91
N HIS A 106 -5.70 -9.39 6.35
CA HIS A 106 -7.05 -9.57 6.86
C HIS A 106 -8.05 -8.95 5.87
N PRO A 107 -9.17 -9.61 5.57
CA PRO A 107 -10.23 -8.98 4.81
C PRO A 107 -10.86 -7.84 5.63
N LEU A 108 -11.18 -6.74 4.97
CA LEU A 108 -11.88 -5.60 5.58
C LEU A 108 -13.39 -5.81 5.51
N LEU A 109 -14.13 -5.22 6.45
CA LEU A 109 -15.60 -5.27 6.46
C LEU A 109 -16.20 -4.68 5.19
N LEU A 110 -15.61 -3.60 4.69
CA LEU A 110 -16.07 -2.86 3.50
C LEU A 110 -15.34 -3.29 2.22
N GLY A 111 -14.79 -4.50 2.21
CA GLY A 111 -14.10 -5.09 1.06
C GLY A 111 -12.64 -4.66 0.91
N GLY A 112 -11.90 -5.49 0.18
CA GLY A 112 -10.44 -5.37 0.05
C GLY A 112 -9.69 -5.92 1.28
N TRP A 113 -8.39 -5.61 1.32
CA TRP A 113 -7.44 -6.16 2.28
C TRP A 113 -6.97 -5.11 3.27
N SER A 114 -6.65 -5.49 4.50
CA SER A 114 -5.97 -4.64 5.47
C SER A 114 -4.56 -4.28 5.00
N ARG A 115 -3.84 -3.51 5.82
CA ARG A 115 -2.37 -3.44 5.70
C ARG A 115 -1.82 -4.86 5.81
N ALA A 116 -1.00 -5.24 4.85
CA ALA A 116 -0.36 -6.54 4.77
C ALA A 116 0.87 -6.57 5.68
N ARG A 117 1.04 -7.70 6.37
CA ARG A 117 2.27 -8.02 7.08
C ARG A 117 3.14 -8.85 6.15
N LEU A 118 4.35 -8.38 5.88
CA LEU A 118 5.34 -9.17 5.16
C LEU A 118 5.88 -10.24 6.10
N VAL A 119 5.63 -11.51 5.76
CA VAL A 119 6.14 -12.67 6.50
C VAL A 119 7.49 -13.08 5.96
N PHE A 120 7.60 -13.15 4.63
CA PHE A 120 8.79 -13.66 3.96
C PHE A 120 9.01 -12.93 2.63
N ALA A 121 10.28 -12.77 2.25
CA ALA A 121 10.71 -12.20 0.98
C ALA A 121 11.99 -12.89 0.53
N GLU A 122 11.99 -13.38 -0.70
CA GLU A 122 13.12 -14.09 -1.30
C GLU A 122 13.38 -13.60 -2.72
N GLN A 123 14.63 -13.70 -3.16
CA GLN A 123 15.02 -13.46 -4.55
C GLN A 123 14.84 -14.73 -5.36
N ILE A 124 14.25 -14.59 -6.54
CA ILE A 124 14.03 -15.69 -7.48
C ILE A 124 14.65 -15.34 -8.84
N ASN A 125 15.24 -16.34 -9.49
CA ASN A 125 15.96 -16.22 -10.75
C ASN A 125 15.01 -16.17 -11.95
N GLN A 126 14.17 -15.14 -11.98
CA GLN A 126 13.26 -14.86 -13.09
C GLN A 126 13.25 -13.35 -13.38
N PRO A 127 12.98 -12.93 -14.62
CA PRO A 127 12.91 -11.51 -14.95
C PRO A 127 11.78 -10.83 -14.15
N PRO A 128 12.00 -9.62 -13.62
CA PRO A 128 10.97 -8.90 -12.89
C PRO A 128 9.90 -8.38 -13.85
N THR A 129 8.64 -8.44 -13.42
CA THR A 129 7.53 -7.81 -14.16
C THR A 129 7.58 -6.30 -13.93
N LEU A 130 7.79 -5.55 -15.01
CA LEU A 130 7.84 -4.08 -14.99
C LEU A 130 6.56 -3.51 -15.60
N LEU A 131 5.87 -2.67 -14.84
CA LEU A 131 4.79 -1.84 -15.35
C LEU A 131 5.32 -0.43 -15.65
N LYS A 132 4.94 0.08 -16.82
CA LYS A 132 5.23 1.45 -17.25
C LYS A 132 4.43 2.46 -16.43
#